data_AF-A0A3M1YE09-F1
#
_entry.id   AF-A0A3M1YE09-F1
#
_cell.length_a   1.000
_cell.length_b   1.000
_cell.length_c   1.000
_cell.angle_alpha   90.00
_cell.angle_beta   90.00
_cell.angle_gamma   90.00
#
_symmetry.space_group_name_H-M   'P 1'
#
loop_
_entity.id
_entity.type
_entity.pdbx_description
1 polymer ?
#
loop_
_entity_poly.entity_id
_entity_poly.type
_entity_poly.pdbx_seq_one_letter_code
_entity_poly.pdbx_strand_id
1 'polypeptide(L)'
;DQYIGLGGVSRFRSYYLMGGVATPVGENVIFKPSILISYTPNAPFEMNINASFLFLEAFWLGASYNLGDSADAVVQFQFSPQFKAGLALDFTLSELQRYTAGSLEVMVEYLFSFDKEGVNNIRFF
;
A
#
# COMPACT_ATOMS: atom_id res chain seq x y z
N ASP A 1 -50.65 0.35 13.89
CA ASP A 1 -50.34 -0.47 12.71
C ASP A 1 -49.40 0.23 11.73
N GLN A 2 -48.14 -0.21 11.77
CA GLN A 2 -47.27 -0.57 10.63
C GLN A 2 -47.36 0.28 9.33
N TYR A 3 -46.44 1.24 9.16
CA TYR A 3 -45.96 1.63 7.83
C TYR A 3 -44.53 1.14 7.64
N ILE A 4 -44.41 0.07 6.85
CA ILE A 4 -43.20 -0.62 6.48
C ILE A 4 -42.59 0.15 5.29
N GLY A 5 -41.84 1.21 5.60
CA GLY A 5 -40.99 1.89 4.62
C GLY A 5 -39.56 1.39 4.78
N LEU A 6 -39.05 0.69 3.77
CA LEU A 6 -37.69 0.15 3.67
C LEU A 6 -36.67 1.10 4.34
N GLY A 7 -36.19 0.69 5.53
CA GLY A 7 -35.25 1.45 6.34
C GLY A 7 -34.04 1.82 5.50
N GLY A 8 -33.79 3.14 5.41
CA GLY A 8 -32.85 3.74 4.49
C GLY A 8 -31.53 2.99 4.44
N VAL A 9 -31.17 2.53 3.25
CA VAL A 9 -29.80 2.12 2.94
C VAL A 9 -28.93 3.34 3.21
N SER A 10 -28.30 3.38 4.39
CA SER A 10 -27.29 4.38 4.69
C SER A 10 -26.13 4.14 3.74
N ARG A 11 -26.12 4.85 2.62
CA ARG A 11 -24.95 4.90 1.74
C ARG A 11 -23.88 5.70 2.47
N PHE A 12 -23.09 5.02 3.28
CA PHE A 12 -21.83 5.58 3.78
C PHE A 12 -20.91 5.76 2.57
N ARG A 13 -20.70 7.02 2.18
CA ARG A 13 -19.78 7.37 1.10
C ARG A 13 -18.40 7.54 1.69
N SER A 14 -17.46 6.74 1.23
CA SER A 14 -16.03 6.89 1.54
C SER A 14 -15.39 7.90 0.60
N TYR A 15 -14.47 8.70 1.14
CA TYR A 15 -13.67 9.68 0.42
C TYR A 15 -12.19 9.33 0.61
N TYR A 16 -11.42 9.40 -0.47
CA TYR A 16 -10.00 9.05 -0.46
C TYR A 16 -9.19 10.21 -1.02
N LEU A 17 -8.10 10.55 -0.33
CA LEU A 17 -7.13 11.55 -0.77
C LEU A 17 -5.74 10.95 -0.66
N MET A 18 -4.99 10.94 -1.75
CA MET A 18 -3.62 10.42 -1.77
C MET A 18 -2.66 11.44 -2.37
N GLY A 19 -1.40 11.39 -1.92
CA GLY A 19 -0.32 12.19 -2.46
C GLY A 19 1.03 11.53 -2.22
N GLY A 20 1.99 11.82 -3.09
CA GLY A 20 3.34 11.31 -2.96
C GLY A 20 4.28 11.94 -3.97
N VAL A 21 5.57 11.70 -3.81
CA VAL A 21 6.63 12.20 -4.69
C VAL A 21 7.58 11.06 -5.01
N ALA A 22 8.18 11.06 -6.20
CA ALA A 22 9.31 10.19 -6.54
C ALA A 22 10.50 11.07 -6.88
N THR A 23 11.51 11.09 -6.01
CA THR A 23 12.68 11.97 -6.16
C THR A 23 13.95 11.13 -6.30
N PRO A 24 14.73 11.30 -7.39
CA PRO A 24 16.08 10.75 -7.45
C PRO A 24 16.94 11.37 -6.32
N VAL A 25 17.46 10.54 -5.43
CA VAL A 25 18.34 10.96 -4.31
C VAL A 25 19.81 10.55 -4.55
N GLY A 26 20.07 9.87 -5.67
CA GLY A 26 21.39 9.51 -6.18
C GLY A 26 21.28 9.01 -7.62
N GLU A 27 22.39 8.58 -8.21
CA GLU A 27 22.42 8.10 -9.61
C GLU A 27 21.52 6.87 -9.84
N ASN A 28 21.41 6.01 -8.83
CA ASN A 28 20.71 4.74 -8.92
C ASN A 28 19.71 4.53 -7.78
N VAL A 29 19.24 5.62 -7.14
CA VAL A 29 18.33 5.54 -5.99
C VAL A 29 17.21 6.57 -6.14
N ILE A 30 15.97 6.10 -6.10
CA ILE A 30 14.76 6.94 -6.10
C ILE A 30 14.06 6.76 -4.77
N PHE A 31 13.84 7.87 -4.05
CA PHE A 31 13.04 7.90 -2.83
C PHE A 31 11.59 8.26 -3.14
N LYS A 32 10.65 7.47 -2.60
CA LYS A 32 9.22 7.55 -2.90
C LYS A 32 8.36 7.62 -1.62
N PRO A 33 8.24 8.80 -0.98
CA PRO A 33 7.29 9.00 0.10
C PRO A 33 5.86 9.18 -0.44
N SER A 34 4.88 8.64 0.26
CA SER A 34 3.45 8.81 -0.03
C SER A 34 2.58 8.76 1.22
N ILE A 35 1.37 9.28 1.09
CA ILE A 35 0.33 9.30 2.10
C ILE A 35 -1.02 9.03 1.44
N LEU A 36 -1.87 8.27 2.13
CA LEU A 36 -3.26 8.04 1.81
C LEU A 36 -4.12 8.37 3.03
N ILE A 37 -5.19 9.11 2.81
CA ILE A 37 -6.19 9.46 3.82
C ILE A 37 -7.53 8.93 3.33
N SER A 38 -8.22 8.19 4.18
CA SER A 38 -9.54 7.63 3.92
C SER A 38 -10.52 8.16 4.96
N TYR A 39 -11.65 8.71 4.50
CA TYR A 39 -12.69 9.25 5.37
C TYR A 39 -14.04 8.64 5.01
N THR A 40 -14.64 7.92 5.96
CA THR A 40 -16.00 7.38 5.85
C THR A 40 -16.85 7.93 6.99
N PRO A 41 -18.01 8.57 6.72
CA PRO A 41 -18.88 9.08 7.77
C PRO A 41 -19.31 7.96 8.73
N ASN A 42 -19.13 8.19 10.04
CA ASN A 42 -19.40 7.24 11.12
C ASN A 42 -18.47 6.00 11.18
N ALA A 43 -17.31 6.05 10.51
CA ALA A 43 -16.21 5.12 10.74
C ALA A 43 -15.02 5.84 11.39
N PRO A 44 -14.09 5.09 12.02
CA PRO A 44 -12.81 5.64 12.45
C PRO A 44 -12.07 6.32 11.28
N PHE A 45 -11.31 7.37 11.59
CA PHE A 45 -10.45 8.02 10.60
C PHE A 45 -9.27 7.10 10.26
N GLU A 46 -8.95 6.98 8.98
CA GLU A 46 -7.89 6.10 8.48
C GLU A 46 -6.85 6.90 7.70
N MET A 47 -5.58 6.66 8.01
CA MET A 47 -4.45 7.27 7.31
C MET A 47 -3.29 6.28 7.22
N ASN A 48 -2.76 6.10 6.01
CA ASN A 48 -1.60 5.28 5.71
C ASN A 48 -0.46 6.21 5.27
N ILE A 49 0.72 6.10 5.88
CA ILE A 49 1.95 6.76 5.40
C ILE A 49 2.89 5.68 4.91
N ASN A 50 3.48 5.86 3.73
CA ASN A 50 4.43 4.93 3.15
C ASN A 50 5.68 5.66 2.65
N ALA A 51 6.83 5.00 2.74
CA ALA A 51 8.05 5.46 2.11
C ALA A 51 8.82 4.27 1.56
N SER A 52 9.24 4.36 0.29
CA SER A 52 10.06 3.34 -0.34
C SER A 52 11.31 3.92 -1.01
N PHE A 53 12.35 3.11 -1.11
CA PHE A 53 13.54 3.36 -1.91
C PHE A 53 13.59 2.34 -3.04
N LEU A 54 13.76 2.82 -4.26
CA LEU A 54 14.01 2.01 -5.45
C LEU A 54 15.47 2.15 -5.85
N PHE A 55 16.21 1.05 -5.74
CA PHE A 55 17.61 0.93 -6.12
C PHE A 55 17.74 0.26 -7.48
N LEU A 56 18.59 0.84 -8.35
CA LEU A 56 18.95 0.27 -9.66
C LEU A 56 17.73 -0.11 -10.52
N GLU A 57 16.60 0.58 -10.33
CA GLU A 57 15.31 0.28 -10.98
C GLU A 57 14.82 -1.17 -10.80
N ALA A 58 15.36 -1.91 -9.82
CA ALA A 58 15.11 -3.34 -9.67
C ALA A 58 14.86 -3.79 -8.23
N PHE A 59 15.38 -3.09 -7.22
CA PHE A 59 15.25 -3.48 -5.83
C PHE A 59 14.49 -2.42 -5.04
N TRP A 60 13.38 -2.80 -4.41
CA TRP A 60 12.57 -1.96 -3.54
C TRP A 60 12.78 -2.35 -2.09
N LEU A 61 12.97 -1.34 -1.25
CA LEU A 61 12.92 -1.43 0.20
C LEU A 61 11.94 -0.37 0.69
N GLY A 62 10.87 -0.76 1.37
CA GLY A 62 9.85 0.17 1.84
C GLY A 62 9.36 -0.13 3.24
N ALA A 63 8.74 0.88 3.83
CA ALA A 63 8.03 0.77 5.08
C ALA A 63 6.72 1.55 5.03
N SER A 64 5.73 1.07 5.76
CA SER A 64 4.42 1.71 5.89
C SER A 64 4.03 1.85 7.35
N TYR A 65 3.16 2.81 7.62
CA TYR A 65 2.54 3.00 8.93
C TYR A 65 1.06 3.34 8.73
N ASN A 66 0.21 2.45 9.20
CA ASN A 66 -1.24 2.55 9.15
C ASN A 66 -1.69 3.06 10.52
N LEU A 67 -2.14 4.31 10.59
CA LEU A 67 -2.35 5.02 11.85
C LEU A 67 -3.32 4.26 12.76
N GLY A 68 -2.82 3.82 13.92
CA GLY A 68 -3.61 3.09 14.91
C GLY A 68 -3.84 1.61 14.58
N ASP A 69 -3.22 1.08 13.51
CA ASP A 69 -3.41 -0.30 13.07
C ASP A 69 -2.10 -1.10 13.02
N SER A 70 -1.18 -0.78 12.11
CA SER A 70 0.04 -1.56 11.90
C SER A 70 1.23 -0.73 11.42
N ALA A 71 2.42 -1.31 11.53
CA ALA A 71 3.63 -0.87 10.85
C ALA A 71 4.12 -2.00 9.96
N ASP A 72 4.49 -1.69 8.72
CA ASP A 72 4.87 -2.71 7.74
C ASP A 72 6.26 -2.46 7.20
N ALA A 73 6.96 -3.53 6.85
CA ALA A 73 8.21 -3.48 6.10
C ALA A 73 8.11 -4.38 4.87
N VAL A 74 8.59 -3.90 3.73
CA VAL A 74 8.55 -4.63 2.46
C VAL A 74 9.91 -4.62 1.77
N VAL A 75 10.28 -5.75 1.20
CA VAL A 75 11.38 -5.88 0.25
C VAL A 75 10.86 -6.53 -1.02
N GLN A 76 11.28 -6.03 -2.18
CA GLN A 76 10.89 -6.60 -3.46
C GLN A 76 12.06 -6.50 -4.44
N PHE A 77 12.20 -7.51 -5.29
CA PHE A 77 13.24 -7.57 -6.30
C PHE A 77 12.66 -8.00 -7.65
N GLN A 78 13.02 -7.24 -8.69
CA GLN A 78 12.74 -7.54 -10.08
C GLN A 78 13.96 -8.19 -10.72
N PHE A 79 13.92 -9.52 -10.86
CA PHE A 79 15.04 -10.29 -11.43
C PHE A 79 14.97 -10.41 -12.97
N SER A 80 13.84 -10.02 -13.58
CA SER A 80 13.70 -9.89 -15.03
C SER A 80 12.60 -8.87 -15.39
N PRO A 81 12.50 -8.39 -16.65
CA PRO A 81 11.42 -7.50 -17.05
C PRO A 81 10.01 -8.04 -16.75
N GLN A 82 9.85 -9.36 -16.73
CA GLN A 82 8.56 -10.04 -16.53
C GLN A 82 8.32 -10.49 -15.09
N PHE A 83 9.36 -10.70 -14.28
CA PHE A 83 9.20 -11.34 -12.97
C PHE A 83 9.72 -10.47 -11.83
N LYS A 84 8.89 -10.39 -10.78
CA LYS A 84 9.29 -9.86 -9.47
C LYS A 84 8.92 -10.84 -8.36
N ALA A 85 9.66 -10.77 -7.27
CA ALA A 85 9.30 -11.43 -6.01
C ALA A 85 9.46 -10.45 -4.86
N GLY A 86 8.67 -10.60 -3.81
CA GLY A 86 8.74 -9.75 -2.63
C GLY A 86 8.34 -10.47 -1.35
N LEU A 87 8.75 -9.88 -0.24
CA LEU A 87 8.39 -10.26 1.11
C LEU A 87 7.85 -9.03 1.83
N ALA A 88 6.79 -9.20 2.59
CA ALA A 88 6.27 -8.17 3.48
C ALA A 88 6.11 -8.71 4.89
N LEU A 89 6.41 -7.87 5.86
CA LEU A 89 6.18 -8.10 7.28
C LEU A 89 5.18 -7.06 7.74
N ASP A 90 4.03 -7.47 8.24
CA ASP A 90 3.07 -6.62 8.94
C ASP A 90 3.31 -6.77 10.44
N PHE A 91 3.41 -5.67 11.16
CA PHE A 91 3.47 -5.64 12.62
C PHE A 91 2.22 -4.94 13.16
N THR A 92 1.31 -5.71 13.73
CA THR A 92 0.06 -5.18 14.31
C THR A 92 0.35 -4.38 15.58
N LEU A 93 -0.09 -3.12 15.60
CA LEU A 93 0.06 -2.16 16.70
C LEU A 93 -1.27 -1.86 17.41
N SER A 94 -2.40 -2.23 16.82
CA SER A 94 -3.73 -2.07 17.40
C SER A 94 -3.95 -2.97 18.62
N GLU A 95 -5.13 -2.88 19.24
CA GLU A 95 -5.52 -3.73 20.37
C GLU A 95 -5.47 -5.24 20.05
N LEU A 96 -5.44 -5.59 18.76
CA LEU A 96 -5.23 -6.95 18.24
C LEU A 96 -3.81 -7.49 18.47
N GLN A 97 -2.83 -6.66 18.83
CA GLN A 97 -1.48 -7.10 19.19
C GLN A 97 -1.48 -8.18 20.30
N ARG A 98 -2.49 -8.18 21.17
CA ARG A 98 -2.63 -9.19 22.24
C ARG A 98 -2.94 -10.60 21.71
N TYR A 99 -3.35 -10.72 20.46
CA TYR A 99 -3.77 -11.96 19.82
C TYR A 99 -2.91 -12.35 18.60
N THR A 100 -2.33 -11.39 17.89
CA THR A 100 -1.36 -11.65 16.82
C THR A 100 -0.20 -10.65 16.85
N ALA A 101 1.01 -11.12 16.58
CA ALA A 101 2.22 -10.28 16.60
C ALA A 101 2.52 -9.61 15.24
N GLY A 102 1.71 -9.89 14.22
CA GLY A 102 1.96 -9.52 12.82
C GLY A 102 1.71 -10.66 11.83
N SER A 103 2.20 -10.51 10.59
CA SER A 103 2.19 -11.53 9.53
C SER A 103 3.46 -11.49 8.67
N LEU A 104 3.78 -12.61 8.01
CA LEU A 104 4.78 -12.67 6.94
C LEU A 104 4.05 -13.03 5.65
N GLU A 105 4.22 -12.19 4.64
CA GLU A 105 3.62 -12.38 3.32
C GLU A 105 4.71 -12.54 2.25
N VAL A 106 4.40 -13.36 1.25
CA VAL A 106 5.27 -13.62 0.10
C VAL A 106 4.51 -13.28 -1.16
N MET A 107 5.13 -12.53 -2.06
CA MET A 107 4.54 -12.10 -3.33
C MET A 107 5.39 -12.56 -4.50
N VAL A 108 4.74 -13.01 -5.57
CA VAL A 108 5.36 -13.24 -6.88
C VAL A 108 4.50 -12.54 -7.93
N GLU A 109 5.12 -11.73 -8.78
CA GLU A 109 4.46 -11.00 -9.87
C GLU A 109 5.00 -11.50 -11.21
N TYR A 110 4.08 -11.75 -12.15
CA TYR A 110 4.39 -12.04 -13.54
C TYR A 110 3.67 -11.06 -14.45
N LEU A 111 4.43 -10.31 -15.25
CA LEU A 111 3.93 -9.33 -16.20
C LEU A 111 3.80 -9.95 -17.59
N PHE A 112 2.57 -10.00 -18.11
CA PHE A 112 2.26 -10.44 -19.48
C PHE A 112 2.55 -9.32 -20.51
N SER A 113 3.78 -8.81 -20.52
CA SER A 113 4.26 -7.85 -21.53
C SER A 113 5.46 -8.44 -22.27
N PHE A 114 5.31 -8.59 -23.59
CA PHE A 114 6.31 -9.22 -24.47
C PHE A 114 7.05 -8.21 -25.35
N ASP A 115 6.60 -6.95 -25.34
CA ASP A 115 7.21 -5.85 -26.09
C ASP A 115 8.17 -5.05 -25.20
N LYS A 116 9.26 -4.55 -25.79
CA LYS A 116 10.35 -3.84 -25.09
C LYS A 116 10.00 -2.42 -24.65
N GLU A 117 8.77 -1.97 -24.84
CA GLU A 117 8.35 -0.66 -24.36
C GLU A 117 8.06 -0.77 -22.87
N GLY A 118 8.87 -0.07 -22.07
CA GLY A 118 8.78 -0.08 -20.61
C GLY A 118 7.35 0.23 -20.17
N VAL A 119 6.70 -0.75 -19.56
CA VAL A 119 5.39 -0.58 -18.93
C VAL A 119 5.60 0.32 -17.72
N ASN A 120 5.40 1.62 -17.91
CA ASN A 120 5.54 2.60 -16.86
C ASN A 120 4.22 2.66 -16.07
N ASN A 121 4.07 1.76 -15.10
CA ASN A 121 2.92 1.79 -14.19
C ASN A 121 3.11 2.95 -13.20
N ILE A 122 2.50 4.08 -13.51
CA ILE A 122 2.27 5.19 -12.56
C ILE A 122 1.19 4.81 -11.52
N ARG A 123 1.34 3.67 -10.83
CA ARG A 123 0.73 3.48 -9.51
C ARG A 123 1.74 3.98 -8.50
N PHE A 124 1.33 4.87 -7.59
CA PHE A 124 2.20 5.29 -6.50
C PHE A 124 2.25 4.24 -5.38
N PHE A 125 3.46 3.66 -5.28
CA PHE A 125 4.17 2.89 -4.25
C PHE A 125 5.67 2.83 -4.65
#